data_AF-A0A2S9YNZ8-F1
#
_entry.id   AF-A0A2S9YNZ8-F1
#
_cell.length_a   1.000
_cell.length_b   1.000
_cell.length_c   1.000
_cell.angle_alpha   90.00
_cell.angle_beta   90.00
_cell.angle_gamma   90.00
#
_symmetry.space_group_name_H-M   'P 1'
#
loop_
_entity.id
_entity.type
_entity.pdbx_description
1 polymer ?
#
loop_
_entity_poly.entity_id
_entity_poly.type
_entity_poly.pdbx_seq_one_letter_code
_entity_poly.pdbx_strand_id
1 'polypeptide(L)'
;MLPLACFRGGSDDVGSTDTGTTADTSTDETCDVGTLDCPCTTGDGCNSGLECTGGICTEIIADCGDAVVEGDELCDDGNSDNTDSCTTLCMPPSCEDGIVSGDEIAADCGIAACNVGCDFGEACTIANDCLFPVCGPGGPDNTNICQLPKSCLDWRMFTPAAGDDVITIDPDGALGPIAEMDVFCHMSKNGGGWTLVFTASDDDNDTWTWNNRAKLAGEPDVVGDLATTNLDFMSPAYHALPATDLLFIHQPSDVWAHYANVGVGDQTLGDIILAAGSPVCDYGLEGNGHELAGGTLTESGQLCDTDLYFNLGDHEMDLAACMDFGSGSNTASFGPVWSADKGAGCPFDDPAEFGLGPHGPCGVCPMEFPSTEFNYLGFANALNLNTGAQGAGENYMQIYVR
;
A
#
# COMPACT_ATOMS: atom_id res chain seq x y z
N MET A 1 33.45 -30.30 -4.66
CA MET A 1 33.58 -31.77 -4.65
C MET A 1 32.32 -32.34 -5.28
N LEU A 2 32.44 -33.35 -6.17
CA LEU A 2 31.37 -34.28 -6.58
C LEU A 2 31.04 -35.25 -5.40
N PRO A 3 30.05 -36.19 -5.43
CA PRO A 3 29.41 -36.90 -6.58
C PRO A 3 27.84 -36.92 -6.57
N LEU A 4 27.08 -37.36 -7.60
CA LEU A 4 26.94 -38.70 -8.26
C LEU A 4 26.38 -39.79 -7.31
N ALA A 5 25.48 -40.74 -7.66
CA ALA A 5 25.08 -41.30 -8.96
C ALA A 5 23.70 -42.05 -8.95
N CYS A 6 23.35 -42.67 -10.09
CA CYS A 6 22.09 -43.36 -10.46
C CYS A 6 21.71 -44.65 -9.69
N PHE A 7 20.47 -45.14 -9.88
CA PHE A 7 20.18 -46.57 -10.13
C PHE A 7 18.93 -46.83 -11.02
N ARG A 8 18.84 -48.03 -11.63
CA ARG A 8 17.80 -48.49 -12.60
C ARG A 8 16.86 -49.57 -12.01
N GLY A 9 15.65 -49.66 -12.57
CA GLY A 9 14.66 -50.77 -12.53
C GLY A 9 13.28 -50.20 -12.95
N GLY A 10 12.47 -50.75 -13.87
CA GLY A 10 12.12 -52.16 -14.12
C GLY A 10 11.05 -52.59 -13.11
N SER A 11 9.85 -53.09 -13.45
CA SER A 11 9.22 -53.51 -14.72
C SER A 11 7.67 -53.50 -14.50
N ASP A 12 6.88 -53.95 -15.48
CA ASP A 12 5.49 -54.42 -15.34
C ASP A 12 4.43 -53.30 -15.10
N ASP A 13 3.19 -53.33 -15.60
CA ASP A 13 2.51 -54.24 -16.55
C ASP A 13 1.32 -53.46 -17.17
N VAL A 14 1.18 -53.41 -18.51
CA VAL A 14 -0.08 -53.03 -19.17
C VAL A 14 -0.47 -54.16 -20.11
N GLY A 15 -1.26 -55.09 -19.57
CA GLY A 15 -1.72 -56.28 -20.28
C GLY A 15 -2.98 -56.04 -21.14
N SER A 16 -3.21 -57.00 -22.04
CA SER A 16 -4.38 -57.17 -22.92
C SER A 16 -4.53 -56.21 -24.12
N THR A 17 -4.23 -56.61 -25.37
CA THR A 17 -4.95 -57.59 -26.26
C THR A 17 -6.34 -57.08 -26.70
N ASP A 18 -6.87 -57.29 -27.91
CA ASP A 18 -6.45 -57.93 -29.18
C ASP A 18 -7.52 -57.59 -30.25
N THR A 19 -7.38 -57.73 -31.58
CA THR A 19 -6.30 -58.16 -32.52
C THR A 19 -6.54 -57.41 -33.84
N GLY A 20 -5.55 -57.28 -34.75
CA GLY A 20 -5.81 -56.57 -36.02
C GLY A 20 -4.75 -56.57 -37.13
N THR A 21 -3.82 -57.52 -37.19
CA THR A 21 -2.90 -57.61 -38.35
C THR A 21 -3.63 -58.08 -39.61
N THR A 22 -3.95 -57.16 -40.51
CA THR A 22 -3.88 -57.41 -41.96
C THR A 22 -2.66 -56.68 -42.49
N ALA A 23 -1.67 -57.44 -42.97
CA ALA A 23 -0.69 -56.87 -43.88
C ALA A 23 -1.40 -56.58 -45.20
N ASP A 24 -1.32 -55.35 -45.68
CA ASP A 24 -1.57 -55.07 -47.09
C ASP A 24 -0.29 -54.54 -47.75
N THR A 25 -0.11 -54.93 -49.00
CA THR A 25 1.10 -54.74 -49.79
C THR A 25 0.79 -53.86 -50.97
N SER A 26 1.37 -52.65 -50.97
CA SER A 26 1.55 -51.82 -52.17
C SER A 26 0.33 -51.68 -53.10
N THR A 27 -0.63 -50.87 -52.69
CA THR A 27 -1.11 -49.78 -53.53
C THR A 27 -0.29 -48.56 -53.09
N ASP A 28 0.37 -47.78 -53.94
CA ASP A 28 -0.25 -46.92 -54.95
C ASP A 28 -1.61 -46.41 -54.46
N GLU A 29 -1.63 -45.87 -53.24
CA GLU A 29 -2.76 -45.08 -52.79
C GLU A 29 -2.85 -43.89 -53.75
N THR A 30 -3.83 -44.01 -54.63
CA THR A 30 -4.50 -42.86 -55.24
C THR A 30 -4.99 -42.01 -54.08
N CYS A 31 -4.17 -41.05 -53.66
CA CYS A 31 -4.61 -40.08 -52.69
C CYS A 31 -5.87 -39.42 -53.27
N ASP A 32 -6.92 -39.31 -52.47
CA ASP A 32 -8.20 -38.80 -52.95
C ASP A 32 -8.01 -37.34 -53.34
N VAL A 33 -8.06 -37.05 -54.65
CA VAL A 33 -7.67 -35.75 -55.21
C VAL A 33 -8.37 -34.62 -54.46
N GLY A 34 -7.57 -33.82 -53.77
CA GLY A 34 -8.02 -32.72 -52.91
C GLY A 34 -7.92 -32.96 -51.40
N THR A 35 -7.49 -34.12 -50.88
CA THR A 35 -7.19 -34.28 -49.44
C THR A 35 -5.82 -33.70 -49.06
N LEU A 36 -5.52 -33.58 -47.76
CA LEU A 36 -4.23 -33.06 -47.27
C LEU A 36 -3.06 -33.88 -47.83
N ASP A 37 -1.95 -33.21 -48.14
CA ASP A 37 -0.72 -33.78 -48.75
C ASP A 37 -0.90 -34.40 -50.16
N CYS A 38 -2.07 -34.23 -50.81
CA CYS A 38 -2.30 -34.69 -52.19
C CYS A 38 -1.72 -33.77 -53.27
N PRO A 39 -1.26 -34.30 -54.41
CA PRO A 39 -1.02 -33.50 -55.60
C PRO A 39 -2.28 -32.80 -56.11
N CYS A 40 -2.16 -31.52 -56.46
CA CYS A 40 -3.24 -30.70 -57.02
C CYS A 40 -2.79 -30.00 -58.31
N THR A 41 -3.75 -29.57 -59.12
CA THR A 41 -3.49 -28.75 -60.32
C THR A 41 -4.35 -27.49 -60.29
N THR A 42 -3.93 -26.43 -60.98
CA THR A 42 -4.61 -25.12 -60.97
C THR A 42 -6.01 -25.20 -61.60
N GLY A 43 -7.01 -25.58 -60.81
CA GLY A 43 -8.40 -25.80 -61.22
C GLY A 43 -9.07 -27.01 -60.57
N ASP A 44 -8.30 -28.02 -60.15
CA ASP A 44 -8.80 -29.13 -59.31
C ASP A 44 -8.70 -28.67 -57.84
N GLY A 45 -9.74 -27.98 -57.37
CA GLY A 45 -9.77 -27.42 -56.02
C GLY A 45 -9.60 -28.49 -54.96
N CYS A 46 -8.74 -28.20 -53.97
CA CYS A 46 -8.63 -29.02 -52.77
C CYS A 46 -9.96 -29.02 -51.98
N ASN A 47 -10.12 -29.98 -51.08
CA ASN A 47 -11.28 -30.03 -50.19
C ASN A 47 -11.34 -28.78 -49.31
N SER A 48 -12.54 -28.42 -48.86
CA SER A 48 -12.77 -27.24 -48.00
C SER A 48 -11.81 -27.23 -46.80
N GLY A 49 -11.09 -26.11 -46.60
CA GLY A 49 -10.04 -25.97 -45.58
C GLY A 49 -8.61 -26.21 -46.09
N LEU A 50 -8.42 -26.51 -47.38
CA LEU A 50 -7.12 -26.74 -48.01
C LEU A 50 -6.92 -25.85 -49.24
N GLU A 51 -5.68 -25.42 -49.47
CA GLU A 51 -5.27 -24.67 -50.66
C GLU A 51 -4.14 -25.37 -51.44
N CYS A 52 -3.96 -25.02 -52.72
CA CYS A 52 -3.04 -25.72 -53.63
C CYS A 52 -1.66 -25.04 -53.71
N THR A 53 -0.89 -25.11 -52.64
CA THR A 53 0.44 -24.48 -52.57
C THR A 53 1.56 -25.42 -53.02
N GLY A 54 2.35 -24.96 -53.99
CA GLY A 54 3.45 -25.74 -54.57
C GLY A 54 3.03 -26.98 -55.39
N GLY A 55 1.74 -27.12 -55.71
CA GLY A 55 1.20 -28.31 -56.38
C GLY A 55 0.82 -29.45 -55.43
N ILE A 56 0.73 -29.17 -54.12
CA ILE A 56 0.22 -30.07 -53.08
C ILE A 56 -0.91 -29.34 -52.33
N CYS A 57 -1.94 -30.06 -51.90
CA CYS A 57 -2.98 -29.51 -51.02
C CYS A 57 -2.44 -29.40 -49.59
N THR A 58 -2.30 -28.18 -49.08
CA THR A 58 -1.89 -27.85 -47.72
C THR A 58 -3.04 -27.27 -46.92
N GLU A 59 -2.98 -27.32 -45.59
CA GLU A 59 -3.92 -26.57 -44.75
C GLU A 59 -3.83 -25.07 -45.06
N ILE A 60 -4.99 -24.41 -45.13
CA ILE A 60 -5.04 -22.95 -45.22
C ILE A 60 -4.56 -22.41 -43.88
N ILE A 61 -3.35 -21.83 -43.88
CA ILE A 61 -2.86 -21.05 -42.75
C ILE A 61 -3.43 -19.65 -42.92
N ALA A 62 -4.49 -19.36 -42.18
CA ALA A 62 -5.05 -18.01 -42.06
C ALA A 62 -3.93 -17.01 -41.68
N ASP A 63 -3.73 -15.98 -42.49
CA ASP A 63 -2.65 -14.99 -42.36
C ASP A 63 -3.26 -13.59 -42.25
N CYS A 64 -3.55 -13.19 -41.01
CA CYS A 64 -4.33 -12.00 -40.74
C CYS A 64 -3.72 -10.71 -41.31
N GLY A 65 -4.47 -10.03 -42.17
CA GLY A 65 -4.12 -8.80 -42.86
C GLY A 65 -3.81 -8.95 -44.36
N ASP A 66 -4.29 -10.01 -45.03
CA ASP A 66 -4.03 -10.27 -46.46
C ASP A 66 -5.17 -9.83 -47.42
N ALA A 67 -6.30 -9.41 -46.86
CA ALA A 67 -7.59 -9.05 -47.48
C ALA A 67 -8.50 -10.21 -47.88
N VAL A 68 -8.27 -11.42 -47.37
CA VAL A 68 -9.08 -12.62 -47.58
C VAL A 68 -9.44 -13.25 -46.24
N VAL A 69 -10.74 -13.37 -45.94
CA VAL A 69 -11.21 -14.06 -44.72
C VAL A 69 -11.08 -15.57 -44.91
N GLU A 70 -10.17 -16.19 -44.17
CA GLU A 70 -9.79 -17.59 -44.31
C GLU A 70 -9.86 -18.38 -42.98
N GLY A 71 -9.99 -19.71 -43.07
CA GLY A 71 -10.02 -20.58 -41.89
C GLY A 71 -11.11 -20.25 -40.86
N ASP A 72 -10.67 -19.87 -39.65
CA ASP A 72 -11.51 -19.52 -38.49
C ASP A 72 -11.60 -17.98 -38.25
N GLU A 73 -11.09 -17.16 -39.17
CA GLU A 73 -11.14 -15.69 -39.06
C GLU A 73 -12.57 -15.16 -39.10
N LEU A 74 -12.84 -14.14 -38.28
CA LEU A 74 -14.14 -13.46 -38.25
C LEU A 74 -14.17 -12.23 -39.18
N CYS A 75 -13.00 -11.70 -39.51
CA CYS A 75 -12.76 -10.59 -40.42
C CYS A 75 -11.32 -10.65 -40.95
N ASP A 76 -11.08 -9.93 -42.04
CA ASP A 76 -9.77 -9.51 -42.55
C ASP A 76 -10.04 -8.27 -43.44
N ASP A 77 -9.27 -7.20 -43.29
CA ASP A 77 -9.36 -5.99 -44.13
C ASP A 77 -8.03 -5.57 -44.79
N GLY A 78 -7.05 -6.47 -44.83
CA GLY A 78 -5.82 -6.33 -45.61
C GLY A 78 -4.74 -5.49 -44.96
N ASN A 79 -4.77 -5.36 -43.63
CA ASN A 79 -3.81 -4.54 -42.90
C ASN A 79 -3.58 -5.03 -41.44
N SER A 80 -2.88 -4.23 -40.62
CA SER A 80 -2.49 -4.60 -39.24
C SER A 80 -2.68 -3.47 -38.23
N ASP A 81 -3.62 -2.57 -38.53
CA ASP A 81 -4.05 -1.45 -37.68
C ASP A 81 -5.23 -1.88 -36.81
N ASN A 82 -5.01 -2.10 -35.52
CA ASN A 82 -6.08 -2.52 -34.61
C ASN A 82 -7.19 -1.47 -34.41
N THR A 83 -7.05 -0.25 -34.93
CA THR A 83 -8.01 0.85 -34.71
C THR A 83 -9.21 0.84 -35.66
N ASP A 84 -9.27 -0.11 -36.61
CA ASP A 84 -10.36 -0.23 -37.57
C ASP A 84 -11.38 -1.33 -37.21
N SER A 85 -11.90 -2.05 -38.19
CA SER A 85 -12.93 -3.07 -38.01
C SER A 85 -12.38 -4.47 -37.76
N CYS A 86 -11.09 -4.71 -37.97
CA CYS A 86 -10.48 -6.01 -37.79
C CYS A 86 -9.11 -5.92 -37.13
N THR A 87 -8.99 -6.50 -35.93
CA THR A 87 -7.70 -6.51 -35.23
C THR A 87 -6.74 -7.52 -35.81
N THR A 88 -5.45 -7.43 -35.44
CA THR A 88 -4.43 -8.44 -35.77
C THR A 88 -4.68 -9.84 -35.18
N LEU A 89 -5.78 -10.04 -34.45
CA LEU A 89 -6.30 -11.35 -34.03
C LEU A 89 -7.34 -11.93 -35.02
N CYS A 90 -7.61 -11.21 -36.12
CA CYS A 90 -8.67 -11.46 -37.10
C CYS A 90 -10.06 -11.63 -36.48
N MET A 91 -10.30 -10.77 -35.48
CA MET A 91 -11.58 -10.60 -34.80
C MET A 91 -11.93 -9.10 -34.76
N PRO A 92 -13.22 -8.73 -34.69
CA PRO A 92 -13.62 -7.37 -34.39
C PRO A 92 -13.09 -6.95 -33.00
N PRO A 93 -12.76 -5.65 -32.79
CA PRO A 93 -12.35 -5.09 -31.50
C PRO A 93 -13.20 -5.55 -30.31
N SER A 94 -12.56 -5.97 -29.21
CA SER A 94 -13.23 -6.49 -28.02
C SER A 94 -12.44 -6.25 -26.74
N CYS A 95 -13.10 -5.69 -25.73
CA CYS A 95 -12.55 -5.35 -24.41
C CYS A 95 -12.16 -6.53 -23.49
N GLU A 96 -11.84 -7.68 -24.06
CA GLU A 96 -11.28 -8.87 -23.38
C GLU A 96 -10.29 -9.60 -24.32
N ASP A 97 -9.69 -8.90 -25.29
CA ASP A 97 -8.82 -9.45 -26.34
C ASP A 97 -7.31 -9.21 -26.09
N GLY A 98 -6.96 -8.38 -25.11
CA GLY A 98 -5.59 -8.19 -24.63
C GLY A 98 -4.70 -7.32 -25.52
N ILE A 99 -5.28 -6.59 -26.48
CA ILE A 99 -4.60 -5.58 -27.30
C ILE A 99 -5.30 -4.22 -27.15
N VAL A 100 -4.72 -3.16 -27.74
CA VAL A 100 -5.41 -1.88 -27.89
C VAL A 100 -6.12 -1.90 -29.24
N SER A 101 -7.45 -1.82 -29.23
CA SER A 101 -8.31 -1.98 -30.41
C SER A 101 -9.40 -0.90 -30.52
N GLY A 102 -9.84 -0.61 -31.75
CA GLY A 102 -10.89 0.39 -32.03
C GLY A 102 -10.62 1.77 -31.42
N ASP A 103 -11.52 2.20 -30.52
CA ASP A 103 -11.49 3.49 -29.79
C ASP A 103 -10.88 3.37 -28.36
N GLU A 104 -10.25 2.24 -28.01
CA GLU A 104 -9.63 2.02 -26.70
C GLU A 104 -8.46 2.98 -26.40
N ILE A 105 -8.25 3.26 -25.11
CA ILE A 105 -7.20 4.19 -24.67
C ILE A 105 -5.95 3.44 -24.19
N ALA A 106 -6.16 2.30 -23.53
CA ALA A 106 -5.16 1.25 -23.31
C ALA A 106 -5.89 -0.11 -23.38
N ALA A 107 -5.14 -1.22 -23.29
CA ALA A 107 -5.67 -2.53 -23.64
C ALA A 107 -6.87 -2.92 -22.77
N ASP A 108 -7.95 -3.39 -23.41
CA ASP A 108 -9.21 -3.78 -22.77
C ASP A 108 -9.89 -2.67 -21.91
N CYS A 109 -9.52 -1.38 -22.04
CA CYS A 109 -9.95 -0.35 -21.08
C CYS A 109 -10.18 1.07 -21.65
N GLY A 110 -10.83 1.88 -20.82
CA GLY A 110 -11.26 3.25 -21.08
C GLY A 110 -12.78 3.32 -21.15
N ILE A 111 -13.41 4.18 -20.32
CA ILE A 111 -14.89 4.15 -20.17
C ILE A 111 -15.63 4.46 -21.48
N ALA A 112 -15.04 5.21 -22.41
CA ALA A 112 -15.65 5.50 -23.70
C ALA A 112 -15.75 4.27 -24.62
N ALA A 113 -14.77 3.37 -24.58
CA ALA A 113 -14.71 2.16 -25.39
C ALA A 113 -15.33 0.95 -24.67
N CYS A 114 -14.83 0.67 -23.46
CA CYS A 114 -15.10 -0.56 -22.72
C CYS A 114 -16.02 -0.41 -21.51
N ASN A 115 -16.39 0.82 -21.14
CA ASN A 115 -17.15 1.12 -19.92
C ASN A 115 -16.46 0.58 -18.62
N VAL A 116 -15.15 0.34 -18.70
CA VAL A 116 -14.24 -0.05 -17.61
C VAL A 116 -13.12 0.98 -17.57
N GLY A 117 -12.74 1.43 -16.37
CA GLY A 117 -11.62 2.35 -16.19
C GLY A 117 -10.30 1.59 -16.19
N CYS A 118 -9.27 2.15 -16.84
CA CYS A 118 -7.92 1.63 -16.86
C CYS A 118 -7.25 1.67 -15.47
N ASP A 119 -6.35 0.71 -15.23
CA ASP A 119 -5.57 0.60 -14.00
C ASP A 119 -4.50 1.69 -13.89
N PHE A 120 -3.87 1.80 -12.71
CA PHE A 120 -2.77 2.73 -12.46
C PHE A 120 -1.61 2.50 -13.44
N GLY A 121 -1.01 3.57 -13.94
CA GLY A 121 0.09 3.51 -14.91
C GLY A 121 -0.35 3.42 -16.37
N GLU A 122 -1.59 2.99 -16.65
CA GLU A 122 -2.12 2.90 -18.01
C GLU A 122 -2.46 4.27 -18.62
N ALA A 123 -2.47 4.34 -19.96
CA ALA A 123 -2.71 5.58 -20.68
C ALA A 123 -4.13 6.15 -20.44
N CYS A 124 -4.25 7.47 -20.45
CA CYS A 124 -5.53 8.16 -20.29
C CYS A 124 -5.60 9.48 -21.07
N THR A 125 -6.81 9.91 -21.42
CA THR A 125 -7.06 11.22 -22.05
C THR A 125 -7.89 12.15 -21.15
N ILE A 126 -8.83 11.58 -20.40
CA ILE A 126 -9.74 12.26 -19.48
C ILE A 126 -9.86 11.47 -18.16
N ALA A 127 -10.28 12.15 -17.09
CA ALA A 127 -10.35 11.58 -15.74
C ALA A 127 -11.16 10.27 -15.64
N ASN A 128 -12.24 10.15 -16.41
CA ASN A 128 -13.08 8.95 -16.43
C ASN A 128 -12.50 7.81 -17.29
N ASP A 129 -11.33 7.95 -17.92
CA ASP A 129 -10.69 6.79 -18.56
C ASP A 129 -10.10 5.83 -17.52
N CYS A 130 -9.90 6.28 -16.28
CA CYS A 130 -9.21 5.58 -15.20
C CYS A 130 -10.14 5.01 -14.13
N LEU A 131 -9.73 3.92 -13.48
CA LEU A 131 -10.43 3.30 -12.35
C LEU A 131 -10.49 4.24 -11.14
N PHE A 132 -9.35 4.82 -10.75
CA PHE A 132 -9.28 5.99 -9.89
C PHE A 132 -9.31 7.23 -10.81
N PRO A 133 -10.27 8.17 -10.66
CA PRO A 133 -10.59 9.14 -11.71
C PRO A 133 -9.64 10.35 -11.74
N VAL A 134 -8.33 10.09 -11.80
CA VAL A 134 -7.27 11.09 -11.92
C VAL A 134 -6.36 10.71 -13.09
N CYS A 135 -6.53 11.45 -14.18
CA CYS A 135 -5.68 11.36 -15.37
C CYS A 135 -4.67 12.51 -15.34
N GLY A 136 -3.38 12.22 -15.39
CA GLY A 136 -2.31 13.20 -15.23
C GLY A 136 -0.99 12.78 -15.87
N PRO A 137 0.00 13.68 -15.99
CA PRO A 137 1.28 13.36 -16.62
C PRO A 137 2.09 12.39 -15.75
N GLY A 138 2.77 11.44 -16.38
CA GLY A 138 3.60 10.45 -15.68
C GLY A 138 4.16 9.34 -16.59
N GLY A 139 3.56 9.13 -17.76
CA GLY A 139 3.99 8.10 -18.70
C GLY A 139 5.23 8.49 -19.52
N PRO A 140 5.72 7.55 -20.36
CA PRO A 140 6.83 7.79 -21.29
C PRO A 140 6.61 9.05 -22.14
N ASP A 141 7.67 9.81 -22.41
CA ASP A 141 7.62 11.07 -23.16
C ASP A 141 6.61 12.12 -22.62
N ASN A 142 6.28 12.04 -21.32
CA ASN A 142 5.31 12.91 -20.63
C ASN A 142 3.88 12.72 -21.17
N THR A 143 3.49 11.48 -21.51
CA THR A 143 2.09 11.12 -21.74
C THR A 143 1.28 11.16 -20.43
N ASN A 144 -0.04 11.28 -20.59
CA ASN A 144 -0.98 11.17 -19.48
C ASN A 144 -1.25 9.70 -19.16
N ILE A 145 -1.20 9.36 -17.88
CA ILE A 145 -1.51 8.05 -17.33
C ILE A 145 -2.43 8.17 -16.11
N CYS A 146 -3.12 7.08 -15.79
CA CYS A 146 -3.94 6.95 -14.59
C CYS A 146 -3.07 6.98 -13.33
N GLN A 147 -3.35 7.95 -12.46
CA GLN A 147 -2.52 8.26 -11.28
C GLN A 147 -2.98 7.49 -10.04
N LEU A 148 -2.03 7.16 -9.16
CA LEU A 148 -2.32 6.69 -7.81
C LEU A 148 -3.01 7.80 -6.96
N PRO A 149 -3.79 7.43 -5.92
CA PRO A 149 -4.28 8.38 -4.93
C PRO A 149 -3.12 8.97 -4.13
N LYS A 150 -3.20 10.26 -3.77
CA LYS A 150 -2.13 10.94 -3.02
C LYS A 150 -2.08 10.58 -1.54
N SER A 151 -3.19 10.11 -0.98
CA SER A 151 -3.31 9.70 0.42
C SER A 151 -4.57 8.87 0.62
N CYS A 152 -4.73 8.31 1.82
CA CYS A 152 -5.99 7.65 2.20
C CYS A 152 -7.21 8.59 2.13
N LEU A 153 -7.05 9.91 2.31
CA LEU A 153 -8.15 10.87 2.15
C LEU A 153 -8.56 11.02 0.69
N ASP A 154 -7.58 11.10 -0.22
CA ASP A 154 -7.83 11.18 -1.66
C ASP A 154 -8.57 9.93 -2.15
N TRP A 155 -8.09 8.74 -1.76
CA TRP A 155 -8.79 7.47 -1.98
C TRP A 155 -10.23 7.52 -1.41
N ARG A 156 -10.39 7.91 -0.14
CA ARG A 156 -11.68 8.00 0.56
C ARG A 156 -12.69 8.92 -0.12
N MET A 157 -12.25 9.93 -0.87
CA MET A 157 -13.12 10.85 -1.63
C MET A 157 -13.76 10.16 -2.85
N PHE A 158 -13.03 9.28 -3.53
CA PHE A 158 -13.50 8.60 -4.74
C PHE A 158 -14.04 7.19 -4.50
N THR A 159 -13.60 6.50 -3.44
CA THR A 159 -14.09 5.17 -3.02
C THR A 159 -14.82 5.23 -1.67
N PRO A 160 -15.98 5.91 -1.57
CA PRO A 160 -16.61 6.20 -0.28
C PRO A 160 -17.22 4.99 0.45
N ALA A 161 -17.18 3.80 -0.16
CA ALA A 161 -17.59 2.52 0.41
C ALA A 161 -16.41 1.59 0.73
N ALA A 162 -15.16 2.04 0.52
CA ALA A 162 -13.97 1.28 0.89
C ALA A 162 -13.93 1.05 2.42
N GLY A 163 -13.54 -0.16 2.81
CA GLY A 163 -13.24 -0.50 4.20
C GLY A 163 -11.83 -0.07 4.61
N ASP A 164 -11.44 -0.44 5.82
CA ASP A 164 -10.05 -0.30 6.26
C ASP A 164 -9.19 -1.36 5.53
N ASP A 165 -8.14 -0.95 4.81
CA ASP A 165 -7.32 -1.83 3.94
C ASP A 165 -5.94 -1.22 3.65
N VAL A 166 -5.02 -2.00 3.08
CA VAL A 166 -3.74 -1.51 2.55
C VAL A 166 -3.90 -1.10 1.08
N ILE A 167 -3.43 0.10 0.73
CA ILE A 167 -3.39 0.58 -0.66
C ILE A 167 -2.02 1.20 -0.97
N THR A 168 -1.65 1.23 -2.24
CA THR A 168 -0.52 2.03 -2.72
C THR A 168 -0.96 3.49 -2.91
N ILE A 169 -0.16 4.44 -2.43
CA ILE A 169 -0.34 5.88 -2.63
C ILE A 169 0.89 6.51 -3.28
N ASP A 170 0.72 7.67 -3.90
CA ASP A 170 1.80 8.50 -4.44
C ASP A 170 1.61 9.97 -3.99
N PRO A 171 2.26 10.40 -2.88
CA PRO A 171 2.04 11.72 -2.28
C PRO A 171 2.22 12.92 -3.23
N ASP A 172 3.30 12.94 -4.02
CA ASP A 172 3.59 14.03 -4.96
C ASP A 172 3.17 13.72 -6.41
N GLY A 173 2.91 12.46 -6.76
CA GLY A 173 2.39 11.99 -8.04
C GLY A 173 3.53 11.57 -8.98
N ALA A 174 3.23 10.83 -10.06
CA ALA A 174 4.20 9.98 -10.79
C ALA A 174 5.44 10.67 -11.41
N LEU A 175 5.56 11.99 -11.34
CA LEU A 175 6.73 12.79 -11.75
C LEU A 175 7.51 13.40 -10.56
N GLY A 176 7.09 13.10 -9.33
CA GLY A 176 7.65 13.63 -8.10
C GLY A 176 8.90 12.88 -7.62
N PRO A 177 9.66 13.49 -6.69
CA PRO A 177 10.80 12.83 -6.05
C PRO A 177 10.44 11.77 -4.99
N ILE A 178 9.21 11.74 -4.46
CA ILE A 178 8.76 10.70 -3.53
C ILE A 178 8.37 9.46 -4.34
N ALA A 179 8.78 8.28 -3.89
CA ALA A 179 8.35 7.03 -4.50
C ALA A 179 6.96 6.64 -4.00
N GLU A 180 6.17 5.97 -4.84
CA GLU A 180 4.94 5.29 -4.44
C GLU A 180 5.20 4.35 -3.24
N MET A 181 4.20 4.22 -2.37
CA MET A 181 4.32 3.46 -1.12
C MET A 181 3.00 2.83 -0.69
N ASP A 182 3.08 1.62 -0.15
CA ASP A 182 1.93 0.98 0.48
C ASP A 182 1.68 1.56 1.89
N VAL A 183 0.41 1.84 2.18
CA VAL A 183 -0.04 2.38 3.47
C VAL A 183 -1.33 1.70 3.92
N PHE A 184 -1.49 1.56 5.24
CA PHE A 184 -2.77 1.15 5.82
C PHE A 184 -3.71 2.36 5.96
N CYS A 185 -4.88 2.27 5.35
CA CYS A 185 -5.93 3.29 5.42
C CYS A 185 -7.04 2.89 6.39
N HIS A 186 -7.33 3.76 7.35
CA HIS A 186 -8.48 3.64 8.23
C HIS A 186 -9.63 4.53 7.73
N MET A 187 -10.73 3.89 7.36
CA MET A 187 -11.91 4.46 6.68
C MET A 187 -13.15 4.62 7.56
N SER A 188 -13.20 3.97 8.73
CA SER A 188 -14.39 3.98 9.58
C SER A 188 -14.49 5.12 10.63
N LYS A 189 -13.40 5.53 11.30
CA LYS A 189 -13.42 6.57 12.36
C LYS A 189 -13.35 8.00 11.79
N ASN A 190 -14.06 8.93 12.43
CA ASN A 190 -14.13 10.36 12.07
C ASN A 190 -14.35 10.64 10.57
N GLY A 191 -15.09 9.79 9.85
CA GLY A 191 -15.35 9.92 8.41
C GLY A 191 -14.38 9.17 7.49
N GLY A 192 -13.24 8.71 8.02
CA GLY A 192 -12.24 7.93 7.29
C GLY A 192 -11.21 8.77 6.52
N GLY A 193 -10.37 8.06 5.77
CA GLY A 193 -9.29 8.65 4.99
C GLY A 193 -8.00 8.86 5.77
N TRP A 194 -7.84 8.17 6.91
CA TRP A 194 -6.71 8.29 7.80
C TRP A 194 -5.57 7.37 7.36
N THR A 195 -4.36 7.91 7.18
CA THR A 195 -3.18 7.11 6.82
C THR A 195 -2.40 6.73 8.08
N LEU A 196 -2.21 5.45 8.36
CA LEU A 196 -1.39 5.01 9.50
C LEU A 196 0.08 5.38 9.26
N VAL A 197 0.69 6.11 10.20
CA VAL A 197 2.09 6.52 10.09
C VAL A 197 2.99 5.94 11.18
N PHE A 198 2.44 5.61 12.35
CA PHE A 198 3.23 5.21 13.51
C PHE A 198 2.43 4.32 14.48
N THR A 199 3.09 3.33 15.09
CA THR A 199 2.59 2.56 16.24
C THR A 199 3.67 2.54 17.32
N ALA A 200 3.30 2.92 18.55
CA ALA A 200 4.04 2.53 19.76
C ALA A 200 3.35 1.34 20.41
N SER A 201 4.10 0.28 20.70
CA SER A 201 3.56 -1.01 21.18
C SER A 201 4.32 -1.55 22.38
N ASP A 202 3.61 -2.16 23.34
CA ASP A 202 4.22 -2.94 24.43
C ASP A 202 4.58 -4.34 23.91
N ASP A 203 5.60 -4.42 23.04
CA ASP A 203 5.99 -5.65 22.31
C ASP A 203 7.36 -6.24 22.69
N ASP A 204 7.98 -5.72 23.76
CA ASP A 204 9.29 -6.13 24.32
C ASP A 204 10.50 -5.82 23.41
N ASN A 205 10.36 -4.88 22.45
CA ASN A 205 11.46 -4.37 21.63
C ASN A 205 11.81 -2.91 21.98
N ASP A 206 13.09 -2.64 22.24
CA ASP A 206 13.58 -1.29 22.60
C ASP A 206 13.64 -0.32 21.40
N THR A 207 12.52 -0.10 20.69
CA THR A 207 12.43 0.76 19.51
C THR A 207 12.36 2.22 19.87
N TRP A 208 11.33 2.64 20.63
CA TRP A 208 11.02 4.04 20.89
C TRP A 208 11.73 4.59 22.13
N THR A 209 13.05 4.45 22.14
CA THR A 209 13.91 4.82 23.28
C THR A 209 14.53 6.20 23.10
N TRP A 210 14.97 6.85 24.19
CA TRP A 210 15.57 8.19 24.14
C TRP A 210 16.72 8.31 23.14
N ASN A 211 17.58 7.30 23.08
CA ASN A 211 18.71 7.24 22.16
C ASN A 211 18.25 7.14 20.70
N ASN A 212 17.09 6.53 20.44
CA ASN A 212 16.48 6.36 19.12
C ASN A 212 15.54 7.52 18.72
N ARG A 213 15.38 8.56 19.55
CA ARG A 213 14.38 9.62 19.31
C ARG A 213 14.48 10.38 17.99
N ALA A 214 15.64 10.31 17.33
CA ALA A 214 15.83 10.85 15.99
C ALA A 214 14.87 10.22 14.94
N LYS A 215 14.38 8.99 15.17
CA LYS A 215 13.36 8.35 14.33
C LYS A 215 12.06 9.17 14.27
N LEU A 216 11.53 9.57 15.43
CA LEU A 216 10.37 10.48 15.50
C LEU A 216 10.69 11.91 15.03
N ALA A 217 11.97 12.22 14.83
CA ALA A 217 12.45 13.53 14.40
C ALA A 217 12.77 13.61 12.90
N GLY A 218 12.43 12.58 12.12
CA GLY A 218 12.58 12.60 10.65
C GLY A 218 13.66 11.71 10.04
N GLU A 219 14.39 10.91 10.83
CA GLU A 219 15.30 9.89 10.27
C GLU A 219 14.49 8.75 9.61
N PRO A 220 14.65 8.48 8.29
CA PRO A 220 13.85 7.51 7.54
C PRO A 220 14.33 6.07 7.78
N ASP A 221 14.16 5.59 9.01
CA ASP A 221 14.37 4.20 9.40
C ASP A 221 13.08 3.39 9.19
N VAL A 222 13.17 2.26 8.49
CA VAL A 222 12.05 1.31 8.39
C VAL A 222 11.87 0.60 9.73
N VAL A 223 10.67 0.67 10.30
CA VAL A 223 10.27 0.00 11.54
C VAL A 223 8.97 -0.76 11.30
N GLY A 224 8.94 -2.04 11.68
CA GLY A 224 7.78 -2.92 11.54
C GLY A 224 7.45 -3.32 10.10
N ASP A 225 6.24 -3.85 9.92
CA ASP A 225 5.68 -4.32 8.65
C ASP A 225 4.15 -4.09 8.65
N LEU A 226 3.55 -3.84 7.48
CA LEU A 226 2.12 -3.61 7.33
C LEU A 226 1.24 -4.81 7.71
N ALA A 227 1.80 -6.03 7.73
CA ALA A 227 1.11 -7.23 8.20
C ALA A 227 1.03 -7.33 9.74
N THR A 228 1.82 -6.54 10.49
CA THR A 228 1.90 -6.58 11.96
C THR A 228 1.90 -5.18 12.57
N THR A 229 0.99 -4.31 12.12
CA THR A 229 0.86 -2.90 12.58
C THR A 229 0.45 -2.73 14.05
N ASN A 230 0.21 -3.83 14.77
CA ASN A 230 0.03 -3.85 16.22
C ASN A 230 1.36 -3.91 16.99
N LEU A 231 2.46 -4.25 16.33
CA LEU A 231 3.82 -4.15 16.82
C LEU A 231 4.35 -2.74 16.53
N ASP A 232 5.56 -2.44 17.01
CA ASP A 232 6.24 -1.19 16.65
C ASP A 232 6.35 -1.01 15.14
N PHE A 233 5.90 0.14 14.67
CA PHE A 233 5.74 0.42 13.25
C PHE A 233 5.96 1.89 12.93
N MET A 234 6.60 2.16 11.79
CA MET A 234 6.69 3.48 11.18
C MET A 234 6.54 3.33 9.66
N SER A 235 5.47 3.91 9.12
CA SER A 235 5.26 3.93 7.68
C SER A 235 6.22 4.92 7.02
N PRO A 236 6.70 4.66 5.78
CA PRO A 236 7.33 5.69 4.95
C PRO A 236 6.52 6.98 4.85
N ALA A 237 5.18 6.87 4.92
CA ALA A 237 4.26 8.01 4.93
C ALA A 237 4.50 9.00 6.09
N TYR A 238 5.11 8.57 7.21
CA TYR A 238 5.49 9.44 8.33
C TYR A 238 6.40 10.61 7.92
N HIS A 239 7.23 10.39 6.89
CA HIS A 239 8.20 11.36 6.37
C HIS A 239 7.82 11.94 4.99
N ALA A 240 6.67 11.53 4.44
CA ALA A 240 6.27 11.84 3.06
C ALA A 240 4.89 12.50 2.94
N LEU A 241 3.97 12.25 3.88
CA LEU A 241 2.67 12.91 3.91
C LEU A 241 2.72 14.16 4.80
N PRO A 242 2.39 15.36 4.26
CA PRO A 242 2.02 16.50 5.09
C PRO A 242 0.81 16.17 5.96
N ALA A 243 0.85 16.55 7.23
CA ALA A 243 -0.23 16.35 8.18
C ALA A 243 -0.94 17.68 8.45
N THR A 244 -2.28 17.65 8.44
CA THR A 244 -3.15 18.71 8.95
C THR A 244 -3.86 18.24 10.22
N ASP A 245 -4.44 17.05 10.18
CA ASP A 245 -5.16 16.45 11.29
C ASP A 245 -4.46 15.18 11.78
N LEU A 246 -4.54 14.90 13.09
CA LEU A 246 -4.01 13.68 13.71
C LEU A 246 -5.13 12.87 14.36
N LEU A 247 -5.07 11.55 14.21
CA LEU A 247 -5.94 10.60 14.89
C LEU A 247 -5.11 9.58 15.67
N PHE A 248 -5.41 9.44 16.96
CA PHE A 248 -4.82 8.47 17.87
C PHE A 248 -5.85 7.40 18.20
N ILE A 249 -5.48 6.12 18.14
CA ILE A 249 -6.33 4.99 18.52
C ILE A 249 -5.56 4.06 19.44
N HIS A 250 -6.13 3.77 20.62
CA HIS A 250 -5.55 2.82 21.57
C HIS A 250 -6.25 1.45 21.52
N GLN A 251 -5.46 0.39 21.40
CA GLN A 251 -5.91 -1.00 21.51
C GLN A 251 -5.35 -1.64 22.79
N PRO A 252 -6.15 -2.43 23.53
CA PRO A 252 -7.39 -3.07 23.08
C PRO A 252 -8.69 -2.30 23.41
N SER A 253 -8.60 -1.05 23.88
CA SER A 253 -9.77 -0.32 24.40
C SER A 253 -10.71 0.30 23.36
N ASP A 254 -10.23 0.47 22.13
CA ASP A 254 -10.84 1.27 21.05
C ASP A 254 -11.10 2.75 21.38
N VAL A 255 -10.53 3.28 22.48
CA VAL A 255 -10.55 4.72 22.79
C VAL A 255 -9.70 5.47 21.77
N TRP A 256 -10.25 6.55 21.22
CA TRP A 256 -9.61 7.33 20.18
C TRP A 256 -9.79 8.84 20.37
N ALA A 257 -8.83 9.60 19.83
CA ALA A 257 -8.76 11.05 19.92
C ALA A 257 -8.31 11.64 18.58
N HIS A 258 -9.07 12.60 18.07
CA HIS A 258 -8.80 13.34 16.83
C HIS A 258 -8.52 14.81 17.17
N TYR A 259 -7.42 15.32 16.64
CA TYR A 259 -6.95 16.69 16.77
C TYR A 259 -6.86 17.31 15.39
N ALA A 260 -7.58 18.41 15.17
CA ALA A 260 -7.67 19.06 13.87
C ALA A 260 -6.77 20.29 13.78
N ASN A 261 -6.21 20.57 12.60
CA ASN A 261 -5.30 21.71 12.36
C ASN A 261 -4.06 21.70 13.28
N VAL A 262 -3.48 20.52 13.51
CA VAL A 262 -2.21 20.37 14.26
C VAL A 262 -1.03 20.87 13.43
N GLY A 263 -0.99 20.49 12.15
CA GLY A 263 -0.04 21.01 11.16
C GLY A 263 -0.68 22.05 10.24
N VAL A 264 0.15 22.81 9.53
CA VAL A 264 -0.30 23.83 8.57
C VAL A 264 -0.41 23.34 7.12
N GLY A 265 -0.25 22.02 6.89
CA GLY A 265 -0.49 21.36 5.60
C GLY A 265 0.71 21.24 4.66
N ASP A 266 1.90 21.65 5.09
CA ASP A 266 3.18 21.49 4.37
C ASP A 266 4.27 20.75 5.18
N GLN A 267 3.96 20.38 6.43
CA GLN A 267 4.85 19.70 7.38
C GLN A 267 4.41 18.26 7.61
N THR A 268 5.36 17.33 7.69
CA THR A 268 5.12 15.95 8.15
C THR A 268 4.92 15.89 9.67
N LEU A 269 4.51 14.75 10.21
CA LEU A 269 4.42 14.57 11.68
C LEU A 269 5.79 14.74 12.36
N GLY A 270 6.87 14.26 11.73
CA GLY A 270 8.23 14.47 12.22
C GLY A 270 8.65 15.94 12.23
N ASP A 271 8.26 16.72 11.20
CA ASP A 271 8.51 18.16 11.15
C ASP A 271 7.75 18.93 12.24
N ILE A 272 6.52 18.53 12.56
CA ILE A 272 5.71 19.12 13.63
C ILE A 272 6.38 18.85 15.00
N ILE A 273 6.78 17.61 15.25
CA ILE A 273 7.49 17.21 16.48
C ILE A 273 8.82 17.96 16.61
N LEU A 274 9.59 18.10 15.52
CA LEU A 274 10.81 18.92 15.52
C LEU A 274 10.53 20.40 15.81
N ALA A 275 9.50 20.98 15.18
CA ALA A 275 9.17 22.40 15.27
C ALA A 275 8.70 22.83 16.66
N ALA A 276 8.07 21.93 17.43
CA ALA A 276 7.74 22.18 18.83
C ALA A 276 8.98 22.43 19.72
N GLY A 277 10.14 21.86 19.36
CA GLY A 277 11.36 21.89 20.16
C GLY A 277 11.27 20.96 21.38
N SER A 278 12.41 20.62 22.02
CA SER A 278 12.43 19.73 23.18
C SER A 278 13.50 20.17 24.19
N PRO A 279 13.19 20.28 25.50
CA PRO A 279 11.87 20.08 26.11
C PRO A 279 11.03 21.37 26.06
N VAL A 280 9.71 21.24 25.97
CA VAL A 280 8.78 22.37 26.07
C VAL A 280 8.49 22.65 27.54
N CYS A 281 9.08 23.74 28.06
CA CYS A 281 9.03 24.14 29.48
C CYS A 281 8.18 25.39 29.74
N ASP A 282 7.14 25.64 28.94
CA ASP A 282 6.31 26.84 29.07
C ASP A 282 5.11 26.58 30.00
N TYR A 283 5.19 27.09 31.23
CA TYR A 283 4.09 27.03 32.21
C TYR A 283 2.83 27.79 31.75
N GLY A 284 2.91 28.62 30.70
CA GLY A 284 1.75 29.23 30.05
C GLY A 284 0.98 28.31 29.11
N LEU A 285 1.46 27.08 28.87
CA LEU A 285 0.89 26.13 27.90
C LEU A 285 -0.35 25.38 28.42
N GLU A 286 -0.63 25.43 29.73
CA GLU A 286 -1.80 24.77 30.37
C GLU A 286 -3.12 25.13 29.66
N GLY A 287 -3.83 24.12 29.11
CA GLY A 287 -5.08 24.31 28.36
C GLY A 287 -4.93 25.15 27.09
N ASN A 288 -3.71 25.21 26.53
CA ASN A 288 -3.38 25.87 25.27
C ASN A 288 -2.68 24.89 24.30
N GLY A 289 -2.91 23.59 24.48
CA GLY A 289 -2.49 22.55 23.53
C GLY A 289 -3.40 22.51 22.30
N HIS A 290 -3.29 21.44 21.52
CA HIS A 290 -4.24 21.17 20.44
C HIS A 290 -5.52 20.59 21.04
N GLU A 291 -6.62 21.37 21.00
CA GLU A 291 -7.93 21.00 21.52
C GLU A 291 -8.48 19.72 20.83
N LEU A 292 -9.10 18.83 21.62
CA LEU A 292 -9.73 17.61 21.11
C LEU A 292 -10.90 17.92 20.16
N ALA A 293 -10.67 17.79 18.85
CA ALA A 293 -11.66 18.05 17.80
C ALA A 293 -12.73 16.94 17.67
N GLY A 294 -12.46 15.74 18.20
CA GLY A 294 -13.46 14.69 18.36
C GLY A 294 -12.85 13.40 18.88
N GLY A 295 -13.67 12.48 19.38
CA GLY A 295 -13.16 11.21 19.90
C GLY A 295 -14.10 10.53 20.89
N THR A 296 -13.57 9.52 21.55
CA THR A 296 -14.13 8.90 22.77
C THR A 296 -13.25 9.14 24.01
N LEU A 297 -12.09 9.78 23.85
CA LEU A 297 -11.26 10.26 24.95
C LEU A 297 -12.03 11.27 25.83
N THR A 298 -11.92 11.13 27.15
CA THR A 298 -12.49 12.06 28.12
C THR A 298 -11.54 12.26 29.30
N GLU A 299 -11.42 13.52 29.76
CA GLU A 299 -10.72 13.90 30.99
C GLU A 299 -11.22 13.06 32.18
N SER A 300 -10.36 12.16 32.66
CA SER A 300 -10.65 11.20 33.73
C SER A 300 -9.37 10.48 34.15
N GLY A 301 -9.44 9.65 35.20
CA GLY A 301 -8.26 8.95 35.72
C GLY A 301 -7.23 9.96 36.24
N GLN A 302 -6.03 9.95 35.64
CA GLN A 302 -4.97 10.93 35.92
C GLN A 302 -4.92 12.10 34.93
N LEU A 303 -5.67 12.07 33.82
CA LEU A 303 -5.62 13.13 32.80
C LEU A 303 -6.07 14.48 33.38
N CYS A 304 -5.28 15.53 33.14
CA CYS A 304 -5.58 16.91 33.51
C CYS A 304 -6.52 17.61 32.52
N ASP A 305 -6.39 17.25 31.24
CA ASP A 305 -7.18 17.75 30.12
C ASP A 305 -7.27 16.63 29.06
N THR A 306 -7.77 16.97 27.87
CA THR A 306 -7.73 16.08 26.69
C THR A 306 -6.90 16.66 25.55
N ASP A 307 -6.12 17.69 25.82
CA ASP A 307 -5.39 18.43 24.78
C ASP A 307 -4.12 17.67 24.40
N LEU A 308 -3.77 17.72 23.13
CA LEU A 308 -2.53 17.15 22.64
C LEU A 308 -1.40 18.19 22.73
N TYR A 309 -0.28 17.77 23.30
CA TYR A 309 0.95 18.53 23.38
C TYR A 309 2.09 17.75 22.72
N PHE A 310 3.25 18.40 22.56
CA PHE A 310 4.46 17.79 22.00
C PHE A 310 5.67 18.10 22.87
N ASN A 311 6.53 17.09 23.06
CA ASN A 311 7.86 17.22 23.69
C ASN A 311 7.87 17.90 25.08
N LEU A 312 6.80 17.73 25.87
CA LEU A 312 6.67 18.41 27.17
C LEU A 312 7.85 18.09 28.08
N GLY A 313 8.37 19.13 28.74
CA GLY A 313 9.30 18.99 29.85
C GLY A 313 8.56 18.79 31.17
N ASP A 314 9.25 18.22 32.14
CA ASP A 314 8.73 18.03 33.50
C ASP A 314 8.58 19.38 34.25
N HIS A 315 7.35 19.68 34.67
CA HIS A 315 6.98 20.92 35.36
C HIS A 315 6.90 20.80 36.89
N GLU A 316 7.32 19.68 37.52
CA GLU A 316 7.33 19.52 39.00
C GLU A 316 8.16 20.61 39.73
N MET A 317 9.11 21.25 39.04
CA MET A 317 10.16 22.08 39.66
C MET A 317 10.19 23.53 39.13
N ASP A 318 11.37 24.05 38.80
CA ASP A 318 11.53 25.36 38.17
C ASP A 318 11.99 25.20 36.71
N LEU A 319 11.92 26.30 35.96
CA LEU A 319 12.33 26.35 34.55
C LEU A 319 13.78 25.91 34.31
N ALA A 320 14.68 26.01 35.29
CA ALA A 320 16.06 25.55 35.13
C ALA A 320 16.16 24.03 35.22
N ALA A 321 15.35 23.39 36.08
CA ALA A 321 15.28 21.94 36.20
C ALA A 321 14.54 21.29 35.01
N CYS A 322 13.44 21.88 34.55
CA CYS A 322 12.72 21.42 33.34
C CYS A 322 13.61 21.42 32.09
N MET A 323 14.55 22.38 31.97
CA MET A 323 15.54 22.40 30.89
C MET A 323 16.77 21.49 31.12
N ASP A 324 16.95 20.90 32.30
CA ASP A 324 18.11 20.07 32.63
C ASP A 324 17.84 18.57 32.42
N PHE A 325 18.04 18.12 31.19
CA PHE A 325 18.07 16.69 30.81
C PHE A 325 19.14 15.85 31.55
N GLY A 326 20.05 16.47 32.30
CA GLY A 326 21.01 15.78 33.16
C GLY A 326 20.56 15.66 34.62
N SER A 327 19.44 16.29 34.99
CA SER A 327 18.93 16.28 36.37
C SER A 327 18.20 14.98 36.71
N GLY A 328 18.15 14.65 38.01
CA GLY A 328 17.54 13.42 38.51
C GLY A 328 16.04 13.26 38.23
N SER A 329 15.38 14.36 37.90
CA SER A 329 13.93 14.54 37.82
C SER A 329 13.63 15.36 36.58
N ASN A 330 13.97 14.81 35.42
CA ASN A 330 13.56 15.37 34.14
C ASN A 330 13.09 14.22 33.26
N THR A 331 11.79 14.01 33.34
CA THR A 331 10.99 12.99 32.67
C THR A 331 10.25 13.61 31.48
N ALA A 332 10.95 14.47 30.74
CA ALA A 332 10.43 15.04 29.50
C ALA A 332 10.05 13.95 28.48
N SER A 333 9.06 14.22 27.64
CA SER A 333 8.75 13.38 26.48
C SER A 333 9.45 13.89 25.21
N PHE A 334 9.52 13.04 24.18
CA PHE A 334 9.80 13.45 22.81
C PHE A 334 8.81 12.78 21.87
N GLY A 335 7.91 13.57 21.26
CA GLY A 335 6.74 13.10 20.53
C GLY A 335 5.43 13.64 21.11
N PRO A 336 4.28 13.09 20.66
CA PRO A 336 2.94 13.37 21.18
C PRO A 336 2.83 13.07 22.68
N VAL A 337 2.10 13.88 23.44
CA VAL A 337 1.94 13.69 24.89
C VAL A 337 0.68 14.39 25.43
N TRP A 338 0.10 13.83 26.49
CA TRP A 338 -1.05 14.39 27.22
C TRP A 338 -0.66 14.82 28.63
N SER A 339 -1.32 15.83 29.18
CA SER A 339 -1.10 16.25 30.56
C SER A 339 -1.81 15.32 31.55
N ALA A 340 -1.10 14.86 32.59
CA ALA A 340 -1.68 14.10 33.69
C ALA A 340 -1.03 14.43 35.05
N ASP A 341 -1.71 14.06 36.15
CA ASP A 341 -1.23 14.18 37.53
C ASP A 341 -0.62 12.85 37.98
N LYS A 342 0.68 12.85 38.28
CA LYS A 342 1.40 11.68 38.79
C LYS A 342 1.81 11.83 40.27
N GLY A 343 1.13 12.72 40.99
CA GLY A 343 1.19 12.82 42.44
C GLY A 343 1.86 14.08 42.99
N ALA A 344 2.37 14.96 42.12
CA ALA A 344 2.84 16.29 42.47
C ALA A 344 2.03 17.42 41.80
N GLY A 345 1.35 17.14 40.67
CA GLY A 345 0.12 17.85 40.28
C GLY A 345 0.00 18.23 38.80
N CYS A 346 -1.24 18.39 38.34
CA CYS A 346 -1.52 19.01 37.05
C CYS A 346 -1.02 20.46 36.96
N PRO A 347 -0.56 20.92 35.77
CA PRO A 347 -0.32 20.17 34.53
C PRO A 347 1.15 19.72 34.37
N PHE A 348 1.37 18.75 33.47
CA PHE A 348 2.70 18.36 32.97
C PHE A 348 3.68 17.80 34.01
N ASP A 349 3.16 17.03 34.99
CA ASP A 349 3.90 16.20 35.94
C ASP A 349 4.26 14.84 35.30
N ASP A 350 5.54 14.46 35.36
CA ASP A 350 6.13 13.26 34.75
C ASP A 350 5.62 12.95 33.31
N PRO A 351 5.69 13.91 32.35
CA PRO A 351 4.99 13.84 31.07
C PRO A 351 5.44 12.68 30.17
N ALA A 352 6.64 12.13 30.37
CA ALA A 352 7.07 10.87 29.76
C ALA A 352 6.02 9.76 29.95
N GLU A 353 5.48 9.54 31.15
CA GLU A 353 4.55 8.42 31.40
C GLU A 353 3.18 8.56 30.71
N PHE A 354 2.95 9.69 30.02
CA PHE A 354 1.73 9.99 29.28
C PHE A 354 2.05 10.45 27.85
N GLY A 355 3.26 10.15 27.36
CA GLY A 355 3.71 10.37 26.00
C GLY A 355 3.49 9.16 25.08
N LEU A 356 3.69 9.36 23.79
CA LEU A 356 4.03 8.30 22.85
C LEU A 356 5.46 8.49 22.38
N GLY A 357 6.27 7.46 22.58
CA GLY A 357 7.61 7.36 22.04
C GLY A 357 8.72 7.57 23.10
N PRO A 358 9.87 8.16 22.72
CA PRO A 358 11.05 8.30 23.57
C PRO A 358 10.88 9.12 24.85
N HIS A 359 11.28 8.52 25.98
CA HIS A 359 11.22 9.14 27.32
C HIS A 359 12.58 9.70 27.76
N GLY A 360 12.60 10.92 28.29
CA GLY A 360 13.78 11.62 28.79
C GLY A 360 14.45 10.86 29.96
N PRO A 361 15.78 10.77 29.99
CA PRO A 361 16.47 10.01 31.01
C PRO A 361 16.40 10.71 32.36
N CYS A 362 15.74 10.11 33.34
CA CYS A 362 15.83 10.59 34.72
C CYS A 362 17.29 10.43 35.21
N GLY A 363 17.94 11.51 35.64
CA GLY A 363 19.37 11.53 35.95
C GLY A 363 19.81 10.72 37.18
N VAL A 364 18.87 10.08 37.90
CA VAL A 364 19.14 9.07 38.94
C VAL A 364 18.74 7.64 38.54
N CYS A 365 18.18 7.47 37.34
CA CYS A 365 17.78 6.17 36.81
C CYS A 365 19.01 5.33 36.42
N PRO A 366 18.84 3.99 36.27
CA PRO A 366 19.89 3.14 35.72
C PRO A 366 20.37 3.62 34.35
N MET A 367 21.65 3.39 34.03
CA MET A 367 22.25 3.82 32.74
C MET A 367 21.58 3.21 31.49
N GLU A 368 20.74 2.20 31.67
CA GLU A 368 20.00 1.48 30.63
C GLU A 368 18.72 2.25 30.20
N PHE A 369 18.20 3.16 31.04
CA PHE A 369 16.97 3.94 30.76
C PHE A 369 16.93 4.61 29.38
N PRO A 370 18.00 5.29 28.87
CA PRO A 370 17.94 5.95 27.56
C PRO A 370 17.82 4.97 26.38
N SER A 371 17.99 3.67 26.64
CA SER A 371 17.98 2.57 25.67
C SER A 371 16.93 1.50 25.98
N THR A 372 16.00 1.76 26.91
CA THR A 372 14.90 0.85 27.23
C THR A 372 13.57 1.52 26.96
N GLU A 373 12.62 0.79 26.38
CA GLU A 373 11.26 1.28 26.14
C GLU A 373 10.40 1.32 27.42
N PHE A 374 9.41 2.22 27.42
CA PHE A 374 8.37 2.28 28.44
C PHE A 374 7.03 1.82 27.86
N ASN A 375 6.38 0.87 28.52
CA ASN A 375 5.05 0.40 28.14
C ASN A 375 3.89 1.32 28.62
N TYR A 376 4.19 2.59 28.86
CA TYR A 376 3.23 3.62 29.26
C TYR A 376 2.75 4.38 28.02
N LEU A 377 1.68 3.86 27.41
CA LEU A 377 1.17 4.37 26.14
C LEU A 377 0.23 5.58 26.33
N GLY A 378 0.78 6.79 26.37
CA GLY A 378 0.01 8.02 26.21
C GLY A 378 -1.14 8.20 27.23
N PHE A 379 -2.27 8.71 26.74
CA PHE A 379 -3.50 8.79 27.54
C PHE A 379 -4.00 7.43 28.08
N ALA A 380 -3.61 6.32 27.45
CA ALA A 380 -4.07 4.99 27.84
C ALA A 380 -3.43 4.54 29.17
N ASN A 381 -2.22 5.01 29.49
CA ASN A 381 -1.63 4.83 30.82
C ASN A 381 -2.44 5.60 31.89
N ALA A 382 -2.66 6.91 31.70
CA ALA A 382 -3.44 7.76 32.61
C ALA A 382 -4.87 7.25 32.88
N LEU A 383 -5.45 6.53 31.91
CA LEU A 383 -6.79 5.95 31.97
C LEU A 383 -6.82 4.46 32.36
N ASN A 384 -5.67 3.82 32.62
CA ASN A 384 -5.53 2.40 32.95
C ASN A 384 -6.16 1.47 31.88
N LEU A 385 -5.98 1.80 30.60
CA LEU A 385 -6.55 1.08 29.45
C LEU A 385 -5.64 -0.04 28.93
N ASN A 386 -4.34 0.01 29.27
CA ASN A 386 -3.31 -0.99 28.92
C ASN A 386 -3.62 -2.31 29.66
N THR A 387 -4.49 -3.13 29.07
CA THR A 387 -5.11 -4.32 29.69
C THR A 387 -4.76 -5.64 29.01
N GLY A 388 -4.05 -5.58 27.88
CA GLY A 388 -3.44 -6.73 27.22
C GLY A 388 -2.17 -7.20 27.93
N ALA A 389 -1.64 -8.34 27.50
CA ALA A 389 -0.40 -8.89 28.03
C ALA A 389 0.81 -7.98 27.72
N GLN A 390 1.63 -7.76 28.76
CA GLN A 390 2.89 -7.01 28.65
C GLN A 390 3.88 -7.74 27.74
N GLY A 391 4.60 -7.00 26.89
CA GLY A 391 5.60 -7.53 25.96
C GLY A 391 5.03 -8.45 24.87
N ALA A 392 3.75 -8.30 24.53
CA ALA A 392 3.04 -9.15 23.57
C ALA A 392 2.48 -8.39 22.35
N GLY A 393 2.64 -7.07 22.30
CA GLY A 393 2.01 -6.22 21.28
C GLY A 393 0.49 -6.20 21.36
N GLU A 394 -0.07 -6.46 22.55
CA GLU A 394 -1.51 -6.41 22.82
C GLU A 394 -1.97 -5.03 23.34
N ASN A 395 -1.05 -4.25 23.92
CA ASN A 395 -1.25 -2.83 24.24
C ASN A 395 -0.49 -2.02 23.20
N TYR A 396 -1.18 -1.18 22.44
CA TYR A 396 -0.53 -0.30 21.47
C TYR A 396 -1.36 0.94 21.18
N MET A 397 -0.69 2.03 20.79
CA MET A 397 -1.35 3.24 20.29
C MET A 397 -0.84 3.58 18.90
N GLN A 398 -1.78 3.72 17.97
CA GLN A 398 -1.52 4.06 16.57
C GLN A 398 -1.80 5.53 16.32
N ILE A 399 -0.94 6.17 15.54
CA ILE A 399 -1.09 7.54 15.04
C ILE A 399 -1.34 7.50 13.54
N TYR A 400 -2.39 8.20 13.13
CA TYR A 400 -2.76 8.39 11.73
C TYR A 400 -2.73 9.89 11.39
N VAL A 401 -2.39 10.21 10.14
CA VAL A 401 -2.40 11.58 9.59
C VAL A 401 -3.45 11.74 8.50
N ARG A 402 -3.82 13.00 8.25
CA ARG A 402 -4.67 13.41 7.14
C ARG A 402 -4.37 14.83 6.64
#